data_AF-A0A946EG28-F1
#
_entry.id   AF-A0A946EG28-F1
#
_cell.length_a   1.000
_cell.length_b   1.000
_cell.length_c   1.000
_cell.angle_alpha   90.00
_cell.angle_beta   90.00
_cell.angle_gamma   90.00
#
_symmetry.space_group_name_H-M   'P 1'
#
loop_
_entity.id
_entity.type
_entity.pdbx_description
1 polymer ?
#
loop_
_entity_poly.entity_id
_entity_poly.type
_entity_poly.pdbx_seq_one_letter_code
_entity_poly.pdbx_strand_id
1 'polypeptide(L)'
;MLIYKMFNRVFYFLLNIVWCTPVLNSLAAKSFIFVSAYIAVLYKNGKLEALRNVVYDVLDGQHYRSNKYKDKWWYILRFAVTCEQERRLMTFFYDLEAENKLIRLGISGPTPWEGYNVAYVYTSFSIWYFERGLIESAIDMINLATEADLTWAYPEFMLGWYGLFVNDVDPIIHFGEAVRRDWNMLSRIRNDRACQQFPSVIKKVSQAVLVK
;
A
#
# COMPACT_ATOMS: atom_id res chain seq x y z
N MET A 1 20.13 -13.52 -22.94
CA MET A 1 20.24 -12.51 -21.87
C MET A 1 20.66 -11.11 -22.37
N LEU A 2 21.59 -10.97 -23.33
CA LEU A 2 22.04 -9.68 -23.88
C LEU A 2 20.94 -8.90 -24.62
N ILE A 3 20.16 -9.57 -25.47
CA ILE A 3 19.07 -8.96 -26.27
C ILE A 3 18.01 -8.29 -25.37
N TYR A 4 17.64 -8.95 -24.27
CA TYR A 4 16.67 -8.41 -23.30
C TYR A 4 17.18 -7.14 -22.60
N LYS A 5 18.47 -7.12 -22.22
CA LYS A 5 19.09 -5.92 -21.62
C LYS A 5 19.16 -4.76 -22.61
N MET A 6 19.45 -5.03 -23.88
CA MET A 6 19.43 -4.01 -24.94
C MET A 6 18.03 -3.45 -25.16
N PHE A 7 17.02 -4.32 -25.29
CA PHE A 7 15.63 -3.89 -25.43
C PHE A 7 15.17 -3.01 -24.26
N ASN A 8 15.50 -3.39 -23.02
CA ASN A 8 15.15 -2.61 -21.83
C ASN A 8 15.80 -1.21 -21.81
N ARG A 9 17.05 -1.11 -22.27
CA ARG A 9 17.79 0.17 -22.35
C ARG A 9 17.22 1.08 -23.42
N VAL A 10 16.94 0.53 -24.61
CA VAL A 10 16.31 1.29 -25.71
C VAL A 10 14.92 1.76 -25.32
N PHE A 11 14.12 0.89 -24.71
CA PHE A 11 12.78 1.24 -24.25
C PHE A 11 12.81 2.32 -23.16
N TYR A 12 13.71 2.20 -22.17
CA TYR A 12 13.95 3.26 -21.19
C TYR A 12 14.32 4.59 -21.85
N PHE A 13 15.26 4.58 -22.78
CA PHE A 13 15.71 5.78 -23.49
C PHE A 13 14.56 6.47 -24.23
N LEU A 14 13.74 5.71 -24.96
CA LEU A 14 12.59 6.26 -25.69
C LEU A 14 11.54 6.86 -24.74
N LEU A 15 11.18 6.16 -23.67
CA LEU A 15 10.22 6.69 -22.70
C LEU A 15 10.76 7.93 -21.98
N ASN A 16 12.04 7.96 -21.67
CA ASN A 16 12.68 9.11 -21.04
C ASN A 16 12.68 10.33 -21.97
N ILE A 17 12.91 10.17 -23.28
CA ILE A 17 12.76 11.26 -24.25
C ILE A 17 11.34 11.83 -24.23
N VAL A 18 10.33 10.96 -24.23
CA VAL A 18 8.91 11.37 -24.20
C VAL A 18 8.62 12.14 -22.91
N TRP A 19 9.10 11.66 -21.76
CA TRP A 19 8.87 12.30 -20.47
C TRP A 19 9.60 13.64 -20.30
N CYS A 20 10.82 13.75 -20.81
CA CYS A 20 11.62 14.98 -20.72
C CYS A 20 11.18 16.07 -21.73
N THR A 21 10.38 15.74 -22.73
CA THR A 21 9.90 16.70 -23.74
C THR A 21 8.57 17.32 -23.28
N PRO A 22 8.47 18.63 -23.00
CA PRO A 22 7.30 19.22 -22.33
C PRO A 22 5.94 18.93 -23.00
N VAL A 23 5.86 19.05 -24.32
CA VAL A 23 4.63 18.81 -25.09
C VAL A 23 4.23 17.34 -25.04
N LEU A 24 5.20 16.45 -25.25
CA LEU A 24 4.96 14.99 -25.24
C LEU A 24 4.62 14.51 -23.83
N ASN A 25 5.27 15.05 -22.80
CA ASN A 25 5.00 14.74 -21.41
C ASN A 25 3.55 15.10 -21.03
N SER A 26 3.10 16.32 -21.33
CA SER A 26 1.71 16.75 -21.05
C SER A 26 0.65 15.80 -21.64
N LEU A 27 0.92 15.22 -22.82
CA LEU A 27 0.04 14.21 -23.43
C LEU A 27 0.23 12.84 -22.79
N ALA A 28 1.47 12.41 -22.61
CA ALA A 28 1.83 11.09 -22.11
C ALA A 28 1.41 10.89 -20.64
N ALA A 29 1.51 11.93 -19.81
CA ALA A 29 1.07 11.93 -18.42
C ALA A 29 -0.44 11.70 -18.26
N LYS A 30 -1.27 11.97 -19.29
CA LYS A 30 -2.70 11.66 -19.31
C LYS A 30 -3.00 10.20 -19.67
N SER A 31 -2.02 9.49 -20.21
CA SER A 31 -2.16 8.08 -20.60
C SER A 31 -1.69 7.17 -19.47
N PHE A 32 -2.64 6.51 -18.82
CA PHE A 32 -2.34 5.57 -17.74
C PHE A 32 -1.41 4.42 -18.18
N ILE A 33 -1.55 3.95 -19.41
CA ILE A 33 -0.70 2.88 -19.97
C ILE A 33 0.73 3.38 -20.06
N PHE A 34 0.93 4.60 -20.58
CA PHE A 34 2.25 5.20 -20.68
C PHE A 34 2.88 5.39 -19.30
N VAL A 35 2.15 6.02 -18.37
CA VAL A 35 2.62 6.28 -17.00
C VAL A 35 3.03 4.97 -16.31
N SER A 36 2.17 3.95 -16.39
CA SER A 36 2.44 2.65 -15.77
C SER A 36 3.67 1.96 -16.39
N ALA A 37 3.80 2.01 -17.73
CA ALA A 37 4.97 1.46 -18.41
C ALA A 37 6.25 2.20 -18.01
N TYR A 38 6.20 3.52 -17.91
CA TYR A 38 7.37 4.32 -17.56
C TYR A 38 7.81 4.10 -16.12
N ILE A 39 6.88 4.12 -15.17
CA ILE A 39 7.14 3.78 -13.76
C ILE A 39 7.75 2.37 -13.64
N ALA A 40 7.17 1.37 -14.31
CA ALA A 40 7.69 -0.01 -14.28
C ALA A 40 9.13 -0.11 -14.83
N VAL A 41 9.44 0.63 -15.89
CA VAL A 41 10.78 0.67 -16.47
C VAL A 41 11.76 1.37 -15.53
N LEU A 42 11.37 2.46 -14.89
CA LEU A 42 12.21 3.15 -13.90
C LEU A 42 12.54 2.23 -12.72
N TYR A 43 11.52 1.55 -12.19
CA TYR A 43 11.67 0.58 -11.10
C TYR A 43 12.66 -0.53 -11.48
N LYS A 44 12.45 -1.18 -12.63
CA LYS A 44 13.29 -2.27 -13.13
C LYS A 44 14.75 -1.87 -13.38
N ASN A 45 15.01 -0.59 -13.68
CA ASN A 45 16.36 -0.07 -13.88
C ASN A 45 16.95 0.54 -12.59
N GLY A 46 16.29 0.40 -11.44
CA GLY A 46 16.76 0.93 -10.15
C GLY A 46 16.78 2.46 -10.08
N LYS A 47 16.02 3.15 -10.95
CA LYS A 47 15.94 4.62 -10.99
C LYS A 47 14.90 5.12 -10.00
N LEU A 48 15.10 4.81 -8.72
CA LEU A 48 14.10 5.04 -7.67
C LEU A 48 13.75 6.53 -7.48
N GLU A 49 14.74 7.42 -7.55
CA GLU A 49 14.49 8.86 -7.40
C GLU A 49 13.64 9.42 -8.55
N ALA A 50 13.98 9.06 -9.79
CA ALA A 50 13.20 9.45 -10.96
C ALA A 50 11.79 8.86 -10.93
N LEU A 51 11.64 7.61 -10.48
CA LEU A 51 10.34 6.98 -10.26
C LEU A 51 9.51 7.79 -9.26
N ARG A 52 10.12 8.21 -8.16
CA ARG A 52 9.46 8.98 -7.10
C ARG A 52 8.94 10.31 -7.63
N ASN A 53 9.77 11.05 -8.38
CA ASN A 53 9.38 12.31 -9.00
C ASN A 53 8.23 12.13 -10.00
N VAL A 54 8.31 11.13 -10.88
CA VAL A 54 7.25 10.79 -11.83
C VAL A 54 5.92 10.49 -11.13
N VAL A 55 5.97 9.67 -10.08
CA VAL A 55 4.79 9.35 -9.28
C VAL A 55 4.19 10.62 -8.68
N TYR A 56 5.02 11.45 -8.05
CA TYR A 56 4.55 12.67 -7.40
C TYR A 56 3.93 13.64 -8.41
N ASP A 57 4.59 13.88 -9.55
CA ASP A 57 4.06 14.73 -10.62
C ASP A 57 2.68 14.25 -11.10
N VAL A 58 2.51 12.93 -11.25
CA VAL A 58 1.24 12.34 -11.69
C VAL A 58 0.15 12.43 -10.62
N LEU A 59 0.49 12.18 -9.35
CA LEU A 59 -0.47 12.19 -8.24
C LEU A 59 -0.87 13.60 -7.83
N ASP A 60 0.05 14.57 -7.93
CA ASP A 60 -0.21 16.00 -7.68
C ASP A 60 -1.08 16.61 -8.81
N GLY A 61 -0.98 16.07 -10.03
CA GLY A 61 -1.79 16.49 -11.17
C GLY A 61 -3.29 16.22 -11.03
N GLN A 62 -4.09 16.93 -11.84
CA GLN A 62 -5.56 16.81 -11.83
C GLN A 62 -6.10 15.69 -12.74
N HIS A 63 -5.27 15.09 -13.60
CA HIS A 63 -5.72 14.19 -14.66
C HIS A 63 -6.42 12.93 -14.16
N TYR A 64 -5.96 12.38 -13.04
CA TYR A 64 -6.53 11.14 -12.48
C TYR A 64 -7.41 11.37 -11.25
N ARG A 65 -7.64 12.62 -10.83
CA ARG A 65 -8.44 12.96 -9.64
C ARG A 65 -9.96 12.91 -9.86
N SER A 66 -10.42 12.84 -11.11
CA SER A 66 -11.86 12.74 -11.39
C SER A 66 -12.41 11.34 -11.09
N ASN A 67 -13.71 11.24 -10.83
CA ASN A 67 -14.40 9.97 -10.53
C ASN A 67 -14.16 8.88 -11.58
N LYS A 68 -13.95 9.25 -12.86
CA LYS A 68 -13.66 8.31 -13.96
C LYS A 68 -12.28 7.63 -13.83
N TYR A 69 -11.34 8.28 -13.15
CA TYR A 69 -9.93 7.87 -13.14
C TYR A 69 -9.37 7.64 -11.73
N LYS A 70 -10.20 7.81 -10.68
CA LYS A 70 -9.79 7.64 -9.27
C LYS A 70 -9.08 6.31 -9.00
N ASP A 71 -9.56 5.20 -9.58
CA ASP A 71 -8.98 3.87 -9.32
C ASP A 71 -7.56 3.76 -9.87
N LYS A 72 -7.27 4.48 -10.97
CA LYS A 72 -5.95 4.56 -11.58
C LYS A 72 -5.01 5.41 -10.74
N TRP A 73 -5.52 6.50 -10.16
CA TRP A 73 -4.77 7.32 -9.21
C TRP A 73 -4.36 6.49 -7.98
N TRP A 74 -5.33 5.77 -7.39
CA TRP A 74 -5.06 4.89 -6.25
C TRP A 74 -4.13 3.73 -6.58
N TYR A 75 -4.21 3.18 -7.80
CA TYR A 75 -3.27 2.17 -8.27
C TYR A 75 -1.82 2.71 -8.33
N ILE A 76 -1.63 3.93 -8.85
CA ILE A 76 -0.30 4.57 -8.94
C ILE A 76 0.24 4.83 -7.53
N LEU A 77 -0.60 5.35 -6.61
CA LEU A 77 -0.20 5.56 -5.22
C LEU A 77 0.18 4.24 -4.54
N ARG A 78 -0.64 3.20 -4.71
CA ARG A 78 -0.34 1.85 -4.19
C ARG A 78 1.00 1.35 -4.66
N PHE A 79 1.30 1.48 -5.95
CA PHE A 79 2.58 1.07 -6.51
C PHE A 79 3.75 1.81 -5.85
N ALA A 80 3.63 3.13 -5.66
CA ALA A 80 4.66 3.91 -5.00
C ALA A 80 4.89 3.52 -3.54
N VAL A 81 3.80 3.25 -2.81
CA VAL A 81 3.85 2.73 -1.44
C VAL A 81 4.57 1.38 -1.39
N THR A 82 4.28 0.46 -2.31
CA THR A 82 4.98 -0.84 -2.42
C THR A 82 6.47 -0.65 -2.68
N CYS A 83 6.85 0.23 -3.62
CA CYS A 83 8.27 0.51 -3.87
C CYS A 83 8.99 1.02 -2.63
N GLU A 84 8.34 1.85 -1.83
CA GLU A 84 8.96 2.43 -0.64
C GLU A 84 9.10 1.40 0.50
N GLN A 85 8.12 0.50 0.65
CA GLN A 85 8.21 -0.66 1.54
C GLN A 85 9.37 -1.58 1.15
N GLU A 86 9.52 -1.91 -0.13
CA GLU A 86 10.63 -2.74 -0.62
C GLU A 86 11.98 -2.06 -0.41
N ARG A 87 12.08 -0.75 -0.67
CA ARG A 87 13.30 0.02 -0.44
C ARG A 87 13.71 -0.06 1.03
N ARG A 88 12.76 0.01 1.96
CA ARG A 88 13.02 -0.15 3.39
C ARG A 88 13.55 -1.53 3.74
N LEU A 89 12.97 -2.58 3.17
CA LEU A 89 13.45 -3.95 3.37
C LEU A 89 14.89 -4.15 2.87
N MET A 90 15.27 -3.46 1.79
CA MET A 90 16.62 -3.56 1.22
C MET A 90 17.66 -2.69 1.93
N THR A 91 17.28 -1.50 2.38
CA THR A 91 18.23 -0.49 2.87
C THR A 91 18.25 -0.35 4.39
N PHE A 92 17.21 -0.81 5.09
CA PHE A 92 16.99 -0.54 6.52
C PHE A 92 16.94 0.95 6.90
N PHE A 93 16.81 1.85 5.91
CA PHE A 93 16.71 3.30 6.11
C PHE A 93 15.29 3.82 5.82
N TYR A 94 14.72 4.52 6.79
CA TYR A 94 13.45 5.22 6.68
C TYR A 94 13.64 6.55 5.96
N ASP A 95 12.92 6.75 4.85
CA ASP A 95 12.83 8.05 4.19
C ASP A 95 11.50 8.68 4.62
N LEU A 96 11.53 9.30 5.80
CA LEU A 96 10.33 9.85 6.42
C LEU A 96 9.69 10.95 5.57
N GLU A 97 10.48 11.68 4.79
CA GLU A 97 9.97 12.71 3.88
C GLU A 97 9.14 12.08 2.77
N ALA A 98 9.65 11.04 2.12
CA ALA A 98 8.93 10.31 1.08
C ALA A 98 7.65 9.66 1.62
N GLU A 99 7.73 8.97 2.76
CA GLU A 99 6.56 8.36 3.41
C GLU A 99 5.50 9.41 3.77
N ASN A 100 5.90 10.53 4.38
CA ASN A 100 4.96 11.60 4.76
C ASN A 100 4.33 12.25 3.52
N LYS A 101 5.05 12.38 2.41
CA LYS A 101 4.47 12.88 1.16
C LYS A 101 3.43 11.90 0.59
N LEU A 102 3.70 10.60 0.61
CA LEU A 102 2.74 9.58 0.17
C LEU A 102 1.49 9.56 1.07
N ILE A 103 1.66 9.70 2.39
CA ILE A 103 0.54 9.82 3.34
C ILE A 103 -0.32 11.05 3.01
N ARG A 104 0.28 12.23 2.83
CA ARG A 104 -0.46 13.46 2.47
C ARG A 104 -1.20 13.31 1.13
N LEU A 105 -0.58 12.65 0.16
CA LEU A 105 -1.23 12.35 -1.10
C LEU A 105 -2.45 11.46 -0.88
N GLY A 106 -2.33 10.37 -0.14
CA GLY A 106 -3.46 9.48 0.16
C GLY A 106 -4.61 10.18 0.88
N ILE A 107 -4.33 10.97 1.91
CA ILE A 107 -5.34 11.75 2.65
C ILE A 107 -6.07 12.75 1.73
N SER A 108 -5.35 13.35 0.77
CA SER A 108 -5.90 14.28 -0.24
C SER A 108 -6.30 13.58 -1.55
N GLY A 109 -6.42 12.26 -1.52
CA GLY A 109 -6.75 11.43 -2.67
C GLY A 109 -8.23 11.55 -3.07
N PRO A 110 -8.58 11.11 -4.30
CA PRO A 110 -9.94 11.19 -4.79
C PRO A 110 -10.89 10.27 -4.01
N THR A 111 -12.07 10.78 -3.68
CA THR A 111 -13.16 10.07 -2.99
C THR A 111 -14.15 9.43 -3.99
N PRO A 112 -14.96 8.43 -3.57
CA PRO A 112 -14.92 7.74 -2.28
C PRO A 112 -13.69 6.85 -2.13
N TRP A 113 -13.30 6.62 -0.87
CA TRP A 113 -12.14 5.83 -0.48
C TRP A 113 -12.50 4.34 -0.42
N GLU A 114 -12.67 3.72 -1.59
CA GLU A 114 -13.16 2.35 -1.73
C GLU A 114 -12.26 1.51 -2.62
N GLY A 115 -12.21 0.21 -2.33
CA GLY A 115 -11.52 -0.83 -3.08
C GLY A 115 -10.13 -1.18 -2.54
N TYR A 116 -9.64 -2.33 -3.00
CA TYR A 116 -8.37 -2.92 -2.58
C TYR A 116 -7.16 -1.97 -2.62
N ASN A 117 -7.04 -1.13 -3.65
CA ASN A 117 -5.89 -0.23 -3.76
C ASN A 117 -5.86 0.80 -2.62
N VAL A 118 -7.03 1.31 -2.24
CA VAL A 118 -7.20 2.24 -1.12
C VAL A 118 -6.88 1.53 0.19
N ALA A 119 -7.48 0.36 0.41
CA ALA A 119 -7.24 -0.42 1.61
C ALA A 119 -5.76 -0.77 1.79
N TYR A 120 -5.07 -1.17 0.72
CA TYR A 120 -3.63 -1.49 0.75
C TYR A 120 -2.79 -0.29 1.15
N VAL A 121 -3.06 0.88 0.56
CA VAL A 121 -2.35 2.12 0.84
C VAL A 121 -2.51 2.50 2.32
N TYR A 122 -3.74 2.50 2.83
CA TYR A 122 -4.01 2.85 4.22
C TYR A 122 -3.48 1.81 5.22
N THR A 123 -3.49 0.53 4.87
CA THR A 123 -2.83 -0.50 5.68
C THR A 123 -1.32 -0.24 5.79
N SER A 124 -0.70 0.18 4.68
CA SER A 124 0.72 0.49 4.67
C SER A 124 1.06 1.73 5.50
N PHE A 125 0.23 2.78 5.42
CA PHE A 125 0.37 3.96 6.26
C PHE A 125 0.19 3.62 7.75
N SER A 126 -0.77 2.75 8.07
CA SER A 126 -0.95 2.25 9.43
C SER A 126 0.32 1.61 9.97
N ILE A 127 0.95 0.71 9.19
CA ILE A 127 2.21 0.07 9.56
C ILE A 127 3.29 1.13 9.82
N TRP A 128 3.44 2.12 8.94
CA TRP A 128 4.44 3.17 9.10
C TRP A 128 4.21 4.01 10.37
N TYR A 129 2.97 4.36 10.68
CA TYR A 129 2.64 5.05 11.93
C TYR A 129 2.93 4.18 13.15
N PHE A 130 2.56 2.90 13.12
CA PHE A 130 2.82 1.98 14.21
C PHE A 130 4.32 1.83 14.50
N GLU A 131 5.13 1.66 13.46
CA GLU A 131 6.60 1.56 13.57
C GLU A 131 7.25 2.83 14.15
N ARG A 132 6.59 3.98 14.01
CA ARG A 132 7.01 5.26 14.60
C ARG A 132 6.48 5.46 16.04
N GLY A 133 5.74 4.49 16.58
CA GLY A 133 5.09 4.58 17.89
C GLY A 133 3.83 5.45 17.91
N LEU A 134 3.30 5.85 16.75
CA LEU A 134 2.10 6.69 16.61
C LEU A 134 0.86 5.80 16.53
N ILE A 135 0.50 5.19 17.66
CA ILE A 135 -0.51 4.13 17.74
C ILE A 135 -1.90 4.60 17.32
N GLU A 136 -2.36 5.75 17.79
CA GLU A 136 -3.68 6.29 17.43
C GLU A 136 -3.81 6.50 15.91
N SER A 137 -2.82 7.15 15.29
CA SER A 137 -2.78 7.33 13.85
C SER A 137 -2.69 6.01 13.09
N ALA A 138 -2.01 5.00 13.64
CA ALA A 138 -1.98 3.66 13.05
C ALA A 138 -3.38 3.02 13.04
N ILE A 139 -4.12 3.16 14.14
CA ILE A 139 -5.49 2.66 14.28
C ILE A 139 -6.44 3.40 13.33
N ASP A 140 -6.34 4.73 13.23
CA ASP A 140 -7.16 5.52 12.30
C ASP A 140 -6.97 5.07 10.85
N MET A 141 -5.71 4.90 10.42
CA MET A 141 -5.43 4.47 9.05
C MET A 141 -5.92 3.03 8.79
N ILE A 142 -5.80 2.12 9.74
CA ILE A 142 -6.24 0.73 9.50
C ILE A 142 -7.77 0.61 9.51
N ASN A 143 -8.48 1.45 10.27
CA ASN A 143 -9.95 1.53 10.21
C ASN A 143 -10.41 2.00 8.83
N LEU A 144 -9.77 3.04 8.27
CA LEU A 144 -10.02 3.47 6.89
C LEU A 144 -9.75 2.33 5.89
N ALA A 145 -8.72 1.51 6.12
CA ALA A 145 -8.43 0.38 5.26
C ALA A 145 -9.50 -0.72 5.33
N THR A 146 -10.01 -1.01 6.54
CA THR A 146 -11.11 -1.95 6.76
C THR A 146 -12.38 -1.52 6.05
N GLU A 147 -12.73 -0.23 6.12
CA GLU A 147 -13.91 0.34 5.46
C GLU A 147 -13.76 0.37 3.94
N ALA A 148 -12.55 0.63 3.45
CA ALA A 148 -12.29 0.71 2.02
C ALA A 148 -12.49 -0.63 1.30
N ASP A 149 -12.15 -1.76 1.92
CA ASP A 149 -12.35 -3.09 1.33
C ASP A 149 -12.78 -4.12 2.39
N LEU A 150 -14.09 -4.31 2.51
CA LEU A 150 -14.72 -5.26 3.43
C LEU A 150 -14.40 -6.73 3.09
N THR A 151 -13.89 -7.02 1.89
CA THR A 151 -13.55 -8.39 1.48
C THR A 151 -12.12 -8.76 1.84
N TRP A 152 -11.25 -7.75 2.02
CA TRP A 152 -9.87 -8.00 2.36
C TRP A 152 -9.71 -8.23 3.86
N ALA A 153 -9.19 -9.40 4.22
CA ALA A 153 -9.05 -9.83 5.61
C ALA A 153 -7.87 -9.19 6.36
N TYR A 154 -6.88 -8.66 5.64
CA TYR A 154 -5.62 -8.24 6.24
C TYR A 154 -5.73 -7.01 7.16
N PRO A 155 -6.55 -5.98 6.86
CA PRO A 155 -6.76 -4.86 7.79
C PRO A 155 -7.32 -5.30 9.15
N GLU A 156 -8.28 -6.23 9.16
CA GLU A 156 -8.82 -6.82 10.40
C GLU A 156 -7.77 -7.64 11.15
N PHE A 157 -6.93 -8.37 10.43
CA PHE A 157 -5.80 -9.05 11.05
C PHE A 157 -4.87 -8.04 11.75
N MET A 158 -4.57 -6.90 11.10
CA MET A 158 -3.71 -5.87 11.68
C MET A 158 -4.34 -5.19 12.91
N LEU A 159 -5.64 -4.89 12.88
CA LEU A 159 -6.38 -4.39 14.05
C LEU A 159 -6.30 -5.38 15.22
N GLY A 160 -6.54 -6.66 14.94
CA GLY A 160 -6.40 -7.71 15.95
C GLY A 160 -4.99 -7.79 16.51
N TRP A 161 -3.98 -7.62 15.65
CA TRP A 161 -2.58 -7.62 16.04
C TRP A 161 -2.21 -6.40 16.90
N TYR A 162 -2.71 -5.19 16.59
CA TYR A 162 -2.53 -4.02 17.45
C TYR A 162 -3.22 -4.17 18.80
N GLY A 163 -4.41 -4.78 18.84
CA GLY A 163 -5.14 -5.08 20.08
C GLY A 163 -4.44 -6.03 21.04
N LEU A 164 -3.37 -6.72 20.61
CA LEU A 164 -2.50 -7.47 21.53
C LEU A 164 -1.66 -6.57 22.44
N PHE A 165 -1.42 -5.32 22.02
CA PHE A 165 -0.53 -4.38 22.69
C PHE A 165 -1.25 -3.12 23.20
N VAL A 166 -2.50 -2.91 22.80
CA VAL A 166 -3.30 -1.72 23.10
C VAL A 166 -4.62 -2.16 23.70
N ASN A 167 -5.02 -1.57 24.83
CA ASN A 167 -6.20 -2.01 25.59
C ASN A 167 -7.54 -1.66 24.91
N ASP A 168 -7.56 -0.67 24.02
CA ASP A 168 -8.80 -0.14 23.43
C ASP A 168 -9.27 -0.87 22.17
N VAL A 169 -8.55 -1.92 21.74
CA VAL A 169 -8.89 -2.73 20.56
C VAL A 169 -9.02 -4.19 21.00
N ASP A 170 -10.20 -4.79 20.86
CA ASP A 170 -10.39 -6.21 21.20
C ASP A 170 -9.79 -7.11 20.11
N PRO A 171 -8.67 -7.81 20.39
CA PRO A 171 -8.00 -8.62 19.40
C PRO A 171 -8.85 -9.81 18.93
N ILE A 172 -9.75 -10.32 19.77
CA ILE A 172 -10.56 -11.52 19.46
C ILE A 172 -11.60 -11.19 18.40
N ILE A 173 -12.23 -10.02 18.49
CA ILE A 173 -13.24 -9.56 17.52
C ILE A 173 -12.60 -9.43 16.15
N HIS A 174 -11.50 -8.67 16.06
CA HIS A 174 -10.85 -8.37 14.78
C HIS A 174 -10.17 -9.60 14.16
N PHE A 175 -9.50 -10.45 14.95
CA PHE A 175 -9.01 -11.71 14.43
C PHE A 175 -10.13 -12.64 13.96
N GLY A 176 -11.26 -12.70 14.69
CA GLY A 176 -12.43 -13.47 14.28
C GLY A 176 -13.04 -12.96 12.96
N GLU A 177 -13.05 -11.65 12.75
CA GLU A 177 -13.46 -11.03 11.48
C GLU A 177 -12.50 -11.38 10.34
N ALA A 178 -11.19 -11.24 10.56
CA ALA A 178 -10.18 -11.58 9.58
C ALA A 178 -10.31 -13.04 9.10
N VAL A 179 -10.51 -13.99 10.02
CA VAL A 179 -10.68 -15.40 9.68
C VAL A 179 -11.98 -15.66 8.92
N ARG A 180 -13.05 -14.90 9.22
CA ARG A 180 -14.31 -15.03 8.48
C ARG A 180 -14.19 -14.57 7.03
N ARG A 181 -13.39 -13.52 6.79
CA ARG A 181 -13.12 -13.00 5.44
C ARG A 181 -12.15 -13.91 4.67
N ASP A 182 -11.13 -14.43 5.33
CA ASP A 182 -10.17 -15.38 4.77
C ASP A 182 -9.73 -16.41 5.81
N TRP A 183 -10.16 -17.65 5.63
CA TRP A 183 -9.86 -18.75 6.55
C TRP A 183 -8.35 -18.98 6.75
N ASN A 184 -7.52 -18.63 5.77
CA ASN A 184 -6.07 -18.76 5.87
C ASN A 184 -5.47 -17.85 6.96
N MET A 185 -6.18 -16.80 7.37
CA MET A 185 -5.76 -15.93 8.48
C MET A 185 -5.64 -16.70 9.79
N LEU A 186 -6.40 -17.79 10.01
CA LEU A 186 -6.27 -18.58 11.23
C LEU A 186 -4.88 -19.22 11.34
N SER A 187 -4.36 -19.72 10.22
CA SER A 187 -2.99 -20.25 10.15
C SER A 187 -1.97 -19.14 10.39
N ARG A 188 -2.18 -17.97 9.78
CA ARG A 188 -1.30 -16.80 9.97
C ARG A 188 -1.25 -16.38 11.45
N ILE A 189 -2.39 -16.25 12.11
CA ILE A 189 -2.50 -15.88 13.53
C ILE A 189 -1.78 -16.90 14.41
N ARG A 190 -1.97 -18.20 14.18
CA ARG A 190 -1.32 -19.26 14.99
C ARG A 190 0.20 -19.30 14.86
N ASN A 191 0.72 -18.89 13.69
CA ASN A 191 2.14 -18.93 13.38
C ASN A 191 2.85 -17.59 13.59
N ASP A 192 2.12 -16.52 13.90
CA ASP A 192 2.70 -15.22 14.20
C ASP A 192 3.36 -15.22 15.59
N ARG A 193 4.61 -14.75 15.65
CA ARG A 193 5.42 -14.78 16.88
C ARG A 193 4.86 -13.93 18.01
N ALA A 194 4.21 -12.81 17.70
CA ALA A 194 3.58 -11.98 18.72
C ALA A 194 2.32 -12.67 19.23
N CYS A 195 1.46 -13.15 18.32
CA CYS A 195 0.24 -13.87 18.69
C CYS A 195 0.51 -15.09 19.59
N GLN A 196 1.60 -15.82 19.35
CA GLN A 196 2.00 -16.97 20.18
C GLN A 196 2.27 -16.63 21.64
N GLN A 197 2.56 -15.37 21.97
CA GLN A 197 2.70 -14.89 23.34
C GLN A 197 1.34 -14.72 24.04
N PHE A 198 0.24 -14.75 23.28
CA PHE A 198 -1.14 -14.61 23.76
C PHE A 198 -1.98 -15.86 23.43
N PRO A 199 -1.63 -17.06 23.95
CA PRO A 199 -2.31 -18.31 23.61
C PRO A 199 -3.79 -18.32 24.01
N SER A 200 -4.19 -17.56 25.03
CA SER A 200 -5.59 -17.39 25.44
C SER A 200 -6.43 -16.70 24.35
N VAL A 201 -5.87 -15.72 23.66
CA VAL A 201 -6.51 -15.04 22.52
C VAL A 201 -6.68 -16.00 21.36
N ILE A 202 -5.62 -16.72 20.97
CA ILE A 202 -5.67 -17.72 19.88
C ILE A 202 -6.74 -18.79 20.15
N LYS A 203 -6.84 -19.27 21.39
CA LYS A 203 -7.86 -20.25 21.79
C LYS A 203 -9.26 -19.68 21.61
N LYS A 204 -9.51 -18.45 22.08
CA LYS A 204 -10.81 -17.78 21.96
C LYS A 204 -11.18 -17.52 20.50
N VAL A 205 -10.25 -17.06 19.66
CA VAL A 205 -10.47 -16.90 18.22
C VAL A 205 -10.84 -18.23 17.56
N SER A 206 -10.08 -19.29 17.85
CA SER A 206 -10.36 -20.63 17.30
C SER A 206 -11.75 -21.13 17.71
N GLN A 207 -12.17 -20.88 18.96
CA GLN A 207 -13.51 -21.24 19.43
C GLN A 207 -14.61 -20.40 18.75
N ALA A 208 -14.43 -19.08 18.67
CA ALA A 208 -15.40 -18.18 18.07
C ALA A 208 -15.67 -18.48 16.59
N VAL A 209 -14.67 -19.00 15.90
CA VAL A 209 -14.76 -19.34 14.47
C VAL A 209 -15.31 -20.75 14.22
N LEU A 210 -15.12 -21.71 15.15
CA LEU A 210 -15.59 -23.09 15.00
C LEU A 210 -17.04 -23.32 15.46
N VAL A 211 -17.64 -22.38 16.21
CA VAL A 211 -18.97 -22.53 16.83
C VAL A 211 -20.08 -21.88 15.97
N LYS A 212 -19.85 -21.70 14.67
CA LYS A 212 -20.85 -21.26 13.69
C LYS A 212 -20.89 -22.20 12.50
#